data_AF-A0A560CXJ9-F1
#
_entry.id   AF-A0A560CXJ9-F1
#
_cell.length_a   1.000
_cell.length_b   1.000
_cell.length_c   1.000
_cell.angle_alpha   90.00
_cell.angle_beta   90.00
_cell.angle_gamma   90.00
#
_symmetry.space_group_name_H-M   'P 1'
#
loop_
_entity.id
_entity.type
_entity.pdbx_description
1 polymer ?
#
loop_
_entity_poly.entity_id
_entity_poly.type
_entity_poly.pdbx_seq_one_letter_code
_entity_poly.pdbx_strand_id
1 'polypeptide(L)'
;MGIPTPYQFARFTADGQSSAISWPGGRGVFAAFGTFGSGTIKLQASYDDGTTWIDVDRSGDTYVTFTANGAGGFELPKCQLRVSLSGSTSPSINSGVEHANQ
;
A
#
# COMPACT_ATOMS: atom_id res chain seq x y z
N MET A 1 9.59 7.88 -22.82
CA MET A 1 8.36 7.96 -22.02
C MET A 1 8.75 7.60 -20.59
N GLY A 2 8.92 8.60 -19.73
CA GLY A 2 9.37 8.37 -18.36
C GLY A 2 8.26 7.67 -17.58
N ILE A 3 8.55 6.52 -16.99
CA ILE A 3 7.69 5.91 -15.98
C ILE A 3 7.39 6.98 -14.92
N PRO A 4 6.12 7.34 -14.66
CA PRO A 4 5.79 8.26 -13.57
C PRO A 4 6.38 7.68 -12.28
N THR A 5 7.08 8.51 -11.51
CA THR A 5 7.77 8.03 -10.30
C THR A 5 6.71 7.54 -9.31
N PRO A 6 6.73 6.26 -8.90
CA PRO A 6 5.76 5.76 -7.93
C PRO A 6 5.93 6.48 -6.60
N TYR A 7 4.83 6.71 -5.88
CA TYR A 7 4.88 7.12 -4.49
C TYR A 7 5.38 5.93 -3.66
N GLN A 8 6.68 5.92 -3.38
CA GLN A 8 7.31 4.85 -2.59
C GLN A 8 7.16 5.10 -1.10
N PHE A 9 6.81 4.06 -0.36
CA PHE A 9 6.88 4.06 1.09
C PHE A 9 8.29 3.65 1.54
N ALA A 10 8.68 4.07 2.74
CA ALA A 10 9.92 3.61 3.34
C ALA A 10 9.92 2.06 3.44
N ARG A 11 11.09 1.46 3.18
CA ARG A 11 11.24 -0.01 3.25
C ARG A 11 10.91 -0.52 4.65
N PHE A 12 10.09 -1.56 4.74
CA PHE A 12 9.81 -2.23 6.00
C PHE A 12 10.95 -3.16 6.38
N THR A 13 11.52 -2.95 7.57
CA THR A 13 12.51 -3.83 8.21
C THR A 13 12.03 -4.43 9.53
N ALA A 14 10.81 -4.07 9.96
CA ALA A 14 10.06 -4.66 11.05
C ALA A 14 8.56 -4.46 10.78
N ASP A 15 7.70 -5.12 11.56
CA ASP A 15 6.27 -4.81 11.59
C ASP A 15 6.02 -3.34 11.98
N GLY A 16 4.94 -2.76 11.48
CA GLY A 16 4.60 -1.36 11.75
C GLY A 16 3.79 -0.71 10.64
N GLN A 17 3.75 0.62 10.69
CA GLN A 17 3.03 1.45 9.72
C GLN A 17 4.02 2.37 9.01
N SER A 18 3.82 2.62 7.73
CA SER A 18 4.55 3.67 7.01
C SER A 18 4.02 5.05 7.39
N SER A 19 4.77 6.09 7.03
CA SER A 19 4.22 7.45 6.96
C SER A 19 3.05 7.52 5.98
N ALA A 20 2.11 8.41 6.28
CA ALA A 20 0.98 8.71 5.40
C ALA A 20 1.43 9.55 4.20
N ILE A 21 0.82 9.30 3.04
CA ILE A 21 0.94 10.13 1.84
C ILE A 21 -0.44 10.63 1.43
N SER A 22 -0.50 11.78 0.76
CA SER A 22 -1.76 12.29 0.20
C SER A 22 -2.02 11.66 -1.18
N TRP A 23 -3.13 10.96 -1.32
CA TRP A 23 -3.62 10.45 -2.58
C TRP A 23 -4.59 11.47 -3.19
N PRO A 24 -4.34 11.96 -4.42
CA PRO A 24 -5.21 12.97 -5.04
C PRO A 24 -6.58 12.41 -5.46
N GLY A 25 -6.76 11.10 -5.44
CA GLY A 25 -7.96 10.39 -5.88
C GLY A 25 -7.80 9.74 -7.25
N GLY A 26 -8.74 8.85 -7.57
CA GLY A 26 -8.77 8.08 -8.81
C GLY A 26 -8.22 6.66 -8.64
N ARG A 27 -7.97 6.02 -9.79
CA ARG A 27 -7.46 4.65 -9.87
C ARG A 27 -5.94 4.62 -9.67
N GLY A 28 -5.50 3.69 -8.83
CA GLY A 28 -4.09 3.44 -8.56
C GLY A 28 -3.75 1.96 -8.60
N VAL A 29 -2.46 1.68 -8.60
CA VAL A 29 -1.89 0.34 -8.40
C VAL A 29 -1.03 0.41 -7.16
N PHE A 30 -1.26 -0.51 -6.23
CA PHE A 30 -0.38 -0.75 -5.09
C PHE A 30 0.49 -1.97 -5.38
N ALA A 31 1.79 -1.84 -5.20
CA ALA A 31 2.74 -2.94 -5.37
C ALA A 31 3.58 -3.11 -4.11
N ALA A 32 3.86 -4.37 -3.76
CA ALA A 32 4.75 -4.74 -2.68
C ALA A 32 5.64 -5.91 -3.12
N PHE A 33 6.95 -5.81 -2.84
CA PHE A 33 7.92 -6.83 -3.20
C PHE A 33 9.08 -6.89 -2.21
N GLY A 34 9.65 -8.08 -2.04
CA GLY A 34 10.79 -8.35 -1.18
C GLY A 34 10.60 -9.58 -0.31
N THR A 35 11.18 -9.56 0.89
CA THR A 35 11.04 -10.65 1.87
C THR A 35 9.96 -10.31 2.87
N PHE A 36 8.87 -11.07 2.87
CA PHE A 36 7.74 -10.83 3.77
C PHE A 36 7.92 -11.47 5.15
N GLY A 37 8.70 -12.55 5.23
CA GLY A 37 8.98 -13.24 6.50
C GLY A 37 7.71 -13.63 7.25
N SER A 38 6.73 -14.23 6.54
CA SER A 38 5.34 -14.53 6.97
C SER A 38 4.42 -13.34 7.25
N GLY A 39 4.91 -12.11 7.09
CA GLY A 39 4.14 -10.89 7.30
C GLY A 39 3.05 -10.68 6.26
N THR A 40 2.00 -9.99 6.69
CA THR A 40 0.92 -9.52 5.83
C THR A 40 1.05 -8.00 5.68
N ILE A 41 1.22 -7.54 4.44
CA ILE A 41 1.24 -6.11 4.11
C ILE A 41 -0.14 -5.69 3.60
N LYS A 42 -0.60 -4.50 3.99
CA LYS A 42 -1.91 -3.96 3.60
C LYS A 42 -1.79 -2.50 3.23
N LEU A 43 -2.48 -2.07 2.18
CA LEU A 43 -2.77 -0.66 1.96
C LEU A 43 -3.95 -0.22 2.84
N GLN A 44 -3.78 0.89 3.55
CA GLN A 44 -4.80 1.52 4.37
C GLN A 44 -5.09 2.94 3.89
N ALA A 45 -6.35 3.36 3.97
CA ALA A 45 -6.79 4.70 3.63
C ALA A 45 -7.43 5.41 4.83
N SER A 46 -7.29 6.73 4.88
CA SER A 46 -7.96 7.60 5.84
C SER A 46 -8.64 8.76 5.13
N TYR A 47 -9.90 9.01 5.48
CA TYR A 47 -10.71 10.11 4.94
C TYR A 47 -10.88 11.29 5.91
N ASP A 48 -10.30 11.17 7.11
CA ASP A 48 -10.40 12.12 8.22
C ASP A 48 -9.01 12.61 8.66
N ASP A 49 -8.14 12.81 7.65
CA ASP A 49 -6.79 13.37 7.78
C ASP A 49 -5.84 12.56 8.67
N GLY A 50 -6.01 11.23 8.68
CA GLY A 50 -5.10 10.30 9.36
C GLY A 50 -5.55 9.90 10.76
N THR A 51 -6.79 10.21 11.17
CA THR A 51 -7.33 9.84 12.48
C THR A 51 -7.80 8.39 12.51
N THR A 52 -8.56 7.95 11.51
CA THR A 52 -9.08 6.60 11.33
C THR A 52 -8.57 6.00 10.03
N TRP A 53 -8.25 4.71 10.06
CA TRP A 53 -7.62 4.00 8.96
C TRP A 53 -8.42 2.76 8.64
N ILE A 54 -8.86 2.65 7.40
CA ILE A 54 -9.55 1.47 6.88
C ILE A 54 -8.62 0.70 5.97
N ASP A 55 -8.69 -0.63 6.02
CA ASP A 55 -8.03 -1.46 5.02
C ASP A 55 -8.70 -1.20 3.66
N VAL A 56 -7.89 -0.93 2.62
CA VAL A 56 -8.38 -0.69 1.25
C VAL A 56 -8.87 -2.00 0.61
N ASP A 57 -8.67 -3.12 1.29
CA ASP A 57 -9.18 -4.44 0.93
C ASP A 57 -10.71 -4.48 1.08
N ARG A 58 -11.42 -4.49 -0.06
CA ARG A 58 -12.84 -4.83 -0.11
C ARG A 58 -13.02 -6.10 -0.93
N SER A 59 -13.63 -7.09 -0.28
CA SER A 59 -13.99 -8.41 -0.80
C SER A 59 -14.46 -8.39 -2.27
N GLY A 60 -13.78 -9.17 -3.11
CA GLY A 60 -14.26 -9.55 -4.44
C GLY A 60 -13.48 -9.01 -5.64
N ASP A 61 -12.14 -9.15 -5.66
CA ASP A 61 -11.32 -9.37 -6.90
C ASP A 61 -10.04 -8.52 -7.05
N THR A 62 -9.72 -7.59 -6.15
CA THR A 62 -8.40 -6.92 -6.21
C THR A 62 -7.81 -6.71 -4.82
N TYR A 63 -6.97 -7.68 -4.40
CA TYR A 63 -6.30 -7.66 -3.11
C TYR A 63 -5.21 -6.58 -3.11
N VAL A 64 -5.31 -5.62 -2.19
CA VAL A 64 -4.19 -4.75 -1.78
C VAL A 64 -3.60 -5.21 -0.43
N THR A 65 -4.00 -6.41 -0.02
CA THR A 65 -3.40 -7.20 1.04
C THR A 65 -2.52 -8.26 0.41
N PHE A 66 -1.24 -8.31 0.78
CA PHE A 66 -0.30 -9.30 0.24
C PHE A 66 0.46 -10.03 1.34
N THR A 67 0.63 -11.34 1.14
CA THR A 67 1.51 -12.21 1.95
C THR A 67 2.75 -12.64 1.18
N ALA A 68 2.86 -12.22 -0.09
CA ALA A 68 3.97 -12.46 -0.99
C ALA A 68 4.07 -11.28 -1.98
N ASN A 69 5.11 -11.27 -2.83
CA ASN A 69 5.25 -10.25 -3.86
C ASN A 69 3.99 -10.15 -4.73
N GLY A 70 3.52 -8.94 -4.96
CA GLY A 70 2.28 -8.74 -5.71
C GLY A 70 1.99 -7.28 -5.99
N ALA A 71 1.02 -7.07 -6.88
CA ALA A 71 0.43 -5.79 -7.16
C ALA A 71 -1.08 -5.93 -7.34
N GLY A 72 -1.82 -4.90 -6.96
CA GLY A 72 -3.28 -4.88 -6.94
C GLY A 72 -3.79 -3.48 -7.25
N GLY A 73 -4.81 -3.40 -8.10
CA GLY A 73 -5.48 -2.14 -8.40
C GLY A 73 -6.39 -1.70 -7.25
N PHE A 74 -6.53 -0.39 -7.07
CA PHE A 74 -7.52 0.20 -6.18
C PHE A 74 -8.14 1.44 -6.83
N GLU A 75 -9.33 1.82 -6.39
CA GLU A 75 -9.97 3.07 -6.77
C GLU A 75 -10.50 3.76 -5.51
N LEU A 76 -10.00 4.95 -5.24
CA LEU A 76 -10.33 5.72 -4.04
C LEU A 76 -10.46 7.20 -4.40
N PRO A 77 -11.36 7.96 -3.74
CA PRO A 77 -11.35 9.41 -3.84
C PRO A 77 -10.14 10.00 -3.09
N LYS A 78 -10.00 11.33 -3.09
CA LYS A 78 -8.91 12.00 -2.37
C LYS A 78 -8.89 11.58 -0.90
N CYS A 79 -7.76 11.06 -0.44
CA CYS A 79 -7.59 10.54 0.92
C CYS A 79 -6.11 10.54 1.33
N GLN A 80 -5.82 10.14 2.57
CA GLN A 80 -4.46 9.76 2.95
C GLN A 80 -4.29 8.24 2.82
N LEU A 81 -3.12 7.80 2.36
CA LEU A 81 -2.74 6.40 2.26
C LEU A 81 -1.55 6.09 3.16
N ARG A 82 -1.56 4.93 3.80
CA ARG A 82 -0.39 4.35 4.47
C ARG A 82 -0.35 2.86 4.24
N VAL A 83 0.79 2.25 4.56
CA VAL A 83 0.98 0.81 4.49
C VAL A 83 1.15 0.25 5.89
N SER A 84 0.48 -0.86 6.16
CA SER A 84 0.55 -1.63 7.40
C SER A 84 1.24 -2.96 7.13
N LEU A 85 2.24 -3.31 7.94
CA LEU A 85 2.84 -4.65 7.97
C LEU A 85 2.68 -5.24 9.36
N SER A 86 2.21 -6.49 9.43
CA SER A 86 2.12 -7.24 10.68
C SER A 86 2.42 -8.73 10.50
N GLY A 87 2.91 -9.36 11.56
CA GLY A 87 3.17 -10.81 11.61
C GLY A 87 4.46 -11.23 10.91
N SER A 88 5.36 -10.28 10.66
CA SER A 88 6.64 -10.54 10.03
C SER A 88 7.73 -10.83 11.06
N THR A 89 8.54 -11.86 10.80
CA THR A 89 9.70 -12.17 11.66
C THR A 89 10.96 -11.42 11.23
N SER A 90 11.17 -11.27 9.91
CA SER A 90 12.35 -10.62 9.31
C SER A 90 11.99 -10.00 7.96
N PRO A 91 11.25 -8.88 7.92
CA PRO A 91 10.84 -8.28 6.66
C PRO A 91 11.96 -7.48 6.01
N SER A 92 11.95 -7.47 4.68
CA SER A 92 12.64 -6.50 3.83
C SER A 92 11.74 -6.24 2.64
N ILE A 93 10.71 -5.41 2.83
CA ILE A 93 9.65 -5.18 1.84
C ILE A 93 9.69 -3.75 1.34
N ASN A 94 9.80 -3.60 0.03
CA ASN A 94 9.58 -2.35 -0.68
C ASN A 94 8.13 -2.29 -1.15
N SER A 95 7.49 -1.15 -0.99
CA SER A 95 6.11 -0.94 -1.44
C SER A 95 5.90 0.47 -1.96
N GLY A 96 4.88 0.63 -2.79
CA GLY A 96 4.53 1.92 -3.35
C GLY A 96 3.17 1.90 -4.04
N VAL A 97 2.65 3.09 -4.27
CA VAL A 97 1.46 3.30 -5.10
C VAL A 97 1.78 4.18 -6.29
N GLU A 98 1.12 3.90 -7.40
CA GLU A 98 1.19 4.73 -8.60
C GLU A 98 -0.20 4.94 -9.18
N HIS A 99 -0.37 6.05 -9.91
CA HIS A 99 -1.56 6.21 -10.73
C HIS A 99 -1.57 5.15 -11.82
N ALA A 100 -2.71 4.46 -11.97
CA ALA A 100 -2.89 3.59 -13.12
C ALA A 100 -2.92 4.49 -14.36
N ASN A 101 -1.84 4.45 -15.14
CA ASN A 101 -1.70 5.27 -16.35
C ASN A 101 -2.90 5.00 -17.27
N GLN A 102 -3.63 6.06 -17.65
CA GLN A 102 -4.57 6.01 -18.77
C GLN A 102 -3.82 6.02 -20.09
#